data_AF-R9XJI8-F1
#
_entry.id   AF-R9XJI8-F1
#
_cell.length_a   1.000
_cell.length_b   1.000
_cell.length_c   1.000
_cell.angle_alpha   90.00
_cell.angle_beta   90.00
_cell.angle_gamma   90.00
#
_symmetry.space_group_name_H-M   'P 1'
#
loop_
_entity.id
_entity.type
_entity.pdbx_description
1 polymer ?
#
loop_
_entity_poly.entity_id
_entity_poly.type
_entity_poly.pdbx_seq_one_letter_code
_entity_poly.pdbx_strand_id
1 'polypeptide(L)'
;MHTLSSVRDSVAKFQAEPLHDSRDYVVLQQARRHADRRLAEVRYVAKQMQQLYQQLDKTRNYQEFVDVLMNNRALLREVFTLEKNTARRVATPRVQWSKYGVDVEAYVIERGRSALGAACGWGFEDE
;
A
#
# COMPACT_ATOMS: atom_id res chain seq x y z
N MET A 1 -35.18 -2.58 -2.20
CA MET A 1 -35.44 -3.07 -0.83
C MET A 1 -35.02 -4.53 -0.77
N HIS A 2 -33.86 -4.84 -0.20
CA HIS A 2 -33.44 -6.24 0.00
C HIS A 2 -34.05 -6.76 1.30
N THR A 3 -34.81 -7.86 1.23
CA THR A 3 -35.42 -8.49 2.41
C THR A 3 -34.34 -9.16 3.27
N LEU A 4 -34.54 -9.17 4.59
CA LEU A 4 -33.63 -9.81 5.56
C LEU A 4 -33.32 -11.28 5.22
N SER A 5 -34.24 -11.99 4.55
CA SER A 5 -34.00 -13.36 4.07
C SER A 5 -32.95 -13.42 2.97
N SER A 6 -32.99 -12.49 2.00
CA SER A 6 -32.02 -12.41 0.91
C SER A 6 -30.61 -12.15 1.43
N VAL A 7 -30.46 -11.31 2.45
CA VAL A 7 -29.16 -11.03 3.08
C VAL A 7 -28.65 -12.26 3.80
N ARG A 8 -29.52 -12.96 4.54
CA ARG A 8 -29.14 -14.17 5.28
C ARG A 8 -28.69 -15.32 4.36
N ASP A 9 -29.37 -15.49 3.23
CA ASP A 9 -29.01 -16.50 2.22
C ASP A 9 -27.68 -16.16 1.53
N SER A 10 -27.42 -14.87 1.27
CA SER A 10 -26.14 -14.40 0.75
C SER A 10 -24.99 -14.61 1.75
N VAL A 11 -25.21 -14.35 3.04
CA VAL A 11 -24.22 -14.58 4.10
C VAL A 11 -23.92 -16.07 4.25
N ALA A 12 -24.94 -16.94 4.23
CA ALA A 12 -24.75 -18.39 4.31
C ALA A 12 -23.98 -18.94 3.10
N LYS A 13 -24.26 -18.45 1.89
CA LYS A 13 -23.50 -18.79 0.68
C LYS A 13 -22.06 -18.32 0.77
N PHE A 14 -21.82 -17.09 1.23
CA PHE A 14 -20.47 -16.55 1.41
C PHE A 14 -19.65 -17.32 2.45
N GLN A 15 -20.28 -17.76 3.54
CA GLN A 15 -19.62 -18.58 4.57
C GLN A 15 -19.30 -20.00 4.10
N ALA A 16 -20.08 -20.53 3.15
CA ALA A 16 -19.87 -21.85 2.55
C ALA A 16 -18.89 -21.83 1.36
N GLU A 17 -18.72 -20.67 0.71
CA GLU A 17 -17.84 -20.50 -0.44
C GLU A 17 -16.37 -20.39 0.01
N PRO A 18 -15.43 -21.14 -0.60
CA PRO A 18 -14.02 -20.99 -0.30
C PRO A 18 -13.58 -19.53 -0.53
N LEU A 19 -12.89 -18.94 0.45
CA LEU A 19 -12.44 -17.55 0.39
C LEU A 19 -11.65 -17.24 -0.90
N HIS A 20 -10.92 -18.22 -1.41
CA HIS A 20 -10.13 -18.13 -2.64
C HIS A 20 -10.96 -17.98 -3.93
N ASP A 21 -12.23 -18.37 -3.90
CA ASP A 21 -13.15 -18.26 -5.04
C ASP A 21 -13.86 -16.89 -5.07
N SER A 22 -13.82 -16.14 -3.97
CA SER A 22 -14.33 -14.77 -3.92
C SER A 22 -13.48 -13.83 -4.77
N ARG A 23 -14.10 -13.27 -5.80
CA ARG A 23 -13.48 -12.26 -6.68
C ARG A 23 -12.93 -11.06 -5.89
N ASP A 24 -13.66 -10.58 -4.89
CA ASP A 24 -13.25 -9.44 -4.06
C ASP A 24 -11.99 -9.79 -3.26
N TYR A 25 -11.91 -11.02 -2.74
CA TYR A 25 -10.73 -11.51 -2.04
C TYR A 25 -9.51 -11.63 -2.96
N VAL A 26 -9.69 -12.12 -4.20
CA VAL A 26 -8.60 -12.20 -5.19
C VAL A 26 -8.06 -10.81 -5.53
N VAL A 27 -8.94 -9.81 -5.73
CA VAL A 27 -8.55 -8.43 -6.00
C VAL A 27 -7.79 -7.83 -4.82
N LEU A 28 -8.28 -8.01 -3.59
CA LEU A 28 -7.59 -7.56 -2.38
C LEU A 28 -6.23 -8.25 -2.21
N GLN A 29 -6.13 -9.54 -2.50
CA GLN A 29 -4.86 -10.28 -2.45
C GLN A 29 -3.85 -9.76 -3.47
N GLN A 30 -4.30 -9.44 -4.69
CA GLN A 30 -3.44 -8.85 -5.72
C GLN A 30 -2.95 -7.45 -5.30
N ALA A 31 -3.84 -6.62 -4.77
CA ALA A 31 -3.49 -5.30 -4.27
C ALA A 31 -2.50 -5.37 -3.10
N ARG A 32 -2.69 -6.32 -2.18
CA ARG A 32 -1.74 -6.59 -1.09
C ARG A 32 -0.36 -6.98 -1.63
N ARG A 33 -0.29 -7.94 -2.57
CA ARG A 33 0.99 -8.35 -3.17
C ARG A 33 1.70 -7.19 -3.87
N HIS A 34 0.94 -6.34 -4.56
CA HIS A 34 1.49 -5.14 -5.19
C HIS A 34 2.02 -4.14 -4.15
N ALA A 35 1.27 -3.89 -3.08
CA ALA A 35 1.70 -3.04 -1.98
C ALA A 35 2.97 -3.59 -1.28
N ASP A 36 3.03 -4.90 -1.02
CA ASP A 36 4.18 -5.55 -0.38
C ASP A 36 5.45 -5.41 -1.23
N ARG A 37 5.34 -5.60 -2.55
CA ARG A 37 6.47 -5.38 -3.49
C ARG A 37 6.94 -3.93 -3.48
N ARG A 38 6.00 -2.99 -3.62
CA ARG A 38 6.30 -1.56 -3.62
C ARG A 38 6.91 -1.11 -2.29
N LEU A 39 6.48 -1.68 -1.17
CA LEU A 39 7.07 -1.41 0.14
C LEU A 39 8.53 -1.87 0.21
N ALA A 40 8.85 -3.04 -0.35
CA ALA A 40 10.22 -3.53 -0.43
C ALA A 40 11.11 -2.61 -1.29
N GLU A 41 10.61 -2.18 -2.44
CA GLU A 41 11.30 -1.23 -3.34
C GLU A 41 11.59 0.11 -2.64
N VAL A 42 10.58 0.70 -1.98
CA VAL A 42 10.74 1.97 -1.25
C VAL A 42 11.75 1.82 -0.10
N ARG A 43 11.71 0.72 0.66
CA ARG A 43 12.67 0.46 1.74
C ARG A 43 14.10 0.32 1.23
N TYR A 44 14.27 -0.39 0.11
CA TYR A 44 15.56 -0.52 -0.54
C TYR A 44 16.12 0.86 -0.92
N VAL A 45 15.32 1.68 -1.60
CA VAL A 45 15.75 3.01 -2.05
C VAL A 45 16.01 3.96 -0.89
N ALA A 46 15.18 3.94 0.16
CA ALA A 46 15.41 4.74 1.36
C ALA A 46 16.76 4.41 2.01
N LYS A 47 17.13 3.12 2.08
CA LYS A 47 18.43 2.68 2.59
C LYS A 47 19.58 3.16 1.72
N GLN A 48 19.44 3.07 0.39
CA GLN A 48 20.46 3.55 -0.54
C GLN A 48 20.64 5.08 -0.46
N MET A 49 19.54 5.83 -0.33
CA MET A 49 19.58 7.26 -0.10
C MET A 49 20.31 7.61 1.20
N GLN A 50 20.03 6.90 2.29
CA GLN A 50 20.73 7.08 3.55
C GLN A 50 22.25 6.85 3.40
N GLN A 51 22.65 5.82 2.65
CA GLN A 51 24.06 5.54 2.36
C GLN A 51 24.70 6.66 1.53
N LEU A 52 24.00 7.19 0.52
CA LEU A 52 24.46 8.32 -0.27
C LEU A 52 24.66 9.56 0.59
N TYR A 53 23.71 9.89 1.47
CA TYR A 53 23.85 11.01 2.40
C TYR A 53 25.07 10.85 3.32
N GLN A 54 25.34 9.64 3.82
CA GLN A 54 26.54 9.37 4.60
C GLN A 54 27.84 9.49 3.82
N GLN A 55 27.82 9.22 2.50
CA GLN A 55 28.98 9.43 1.64
C GLN A 55 29.20 10.92 1.36
N LEU A 56 28.13 11.66 1.08
CA LEU A 56 28.18 13.11 0.87
C LEU A 56 28.68 13.85 2.11
N ASP A 57 28.23 13.45 3.31
CA ASP A 57 28.66 14.03 4.58
C ASP A 57 30.17 13.88 4.84
N LYS A 58 30.81 12.87 4.24
CA LYS A 58 32.25 12.63 4.36
C LYS A 58 33.09 13.42 3.35
N THR A 59 32.46 14.08 2.37
CA THR A 59 33.19 14.84 1.35
C THR A 59 33.76 16.11 1.95
N ARG A 60 35.03 16.42 1.63
CA ARG A 60 35.74 17.57 2.21
C ARG A 60 35.98 18.69 1.21
N ASN A 61 35.73 18.44 -0.06
CA ASN A 61 35.90 19.40 -1.14
C ASN A 61 34.91 19.12 -2.30
N TYR A 62 34.80 20.10 -3.20
CA TYR A 62 33.87 20.05 -4.33
C TYR A 62 34.14 18.89 -5.28
N GLN A 63 35.40 18.51 -5.49
CA GLN A 63 35.75 17.42 -6.40
C GLN A 63 35.28 16.07 -5.85
N GLU A 64 35.55 15.78 -4.58
CA GLU A 64 35.05 14.58 -3.89
C GLU A 64 33.52 14.50 -3.91
N PHE A 65 32.85 15.65 -3.75
CA PHE A 65 31.40 15.74 -3.87
C PHE A 65 30.90 15.34 -5.27
N VAL A 66 31.49 15.90 -6.32
CA VAL A 66 31.15 15.56 -7.71
C VAL A 66 31.44 14.08 -7.98
N ASP A 67 32.57 13.56 -7.52
CA ASP A 67 32.96 12.16 -7.71
C ASP A 67 31.96 11.22 -7.03
N VAL A 68 31.53 11.50 -5.80
CA VAL A 68 30.49 10.72 -5.09
C VAL A 68 29.16 10.75 -5.85
N LEU A 69 28.73 11.90 -6.39
CA LEU A 69 27.51 11.99 -7.19
C LEU A 69 27.61 11.21 -8.50
N MET A 70 28.73 11.30 -9.19
CA MET A 70 28.96 10.61 -10.46
C MET A 70 29.02 9.09 -10.26
N ASN A 71 29.66 8.62 -9.19
CA ASN A 71 29.72 7.21 -8.82
C ASN A 71 28.34 6.64 -8.44
N ASN A 72 27.42 7.48 -7.95
CA ASN A 72 26.06 7.08 -7.56
C ASN A 72 24.98 7.50 -8.58
N ARG A 73 25.36 7.83 -9.83
CA ARG A 73 24.42 8.33 -10.84
C ARG A 73 23.26 7.39 -11.14
N ALA A 74 23.50 6.08 -11.14
CA ALA A 74 22.46 5.08 -11.36
C ALA A 74 21.41 5.10 -10.23
N LEU A 75 21.85 5.17 -8.98
CA LEU A 75 20.99 5.28 -7.81
C LEU A 75 20.16 6.57 -7.83
N LEU A 76 20.78 7.71 -8.13
CA LEU A 76 20.08 8.98 -8.26
C LEU A 76 18.97 8.91 -9.32
N ARG A 77 19.26 8.31 -10.48
CA ARG A 77 18.27 8.10 -11.54
C ARG A 77 17.11 7.22 -11.08
N GLU A 78 17.40 6.16 -10.34
CA GLU A 78 16.38 5.25 -9.80
C GLU A 78 15.47 5.97 -8.79
N VAL A 79 16.06 6.73 -7.86
CA VAL A 79 15.32 7.56 -6.89
C VAL A 79 14.37 8.52 -7.63
N PHE A 80 14.87 9.32 -8.56
CA PHE A 80 14.02 10.28 -9.28
C PHE A 80 12.91 9.60 -10.10
N THR A 81 13.17 8.39 -10.61
CA THR A 81 12.16 7.60 -11.32
C THR A 81 11.08 7.09 -10.35
N LEU A 82 11.47 6.62 -9.17
CA LEU A 82 10.56 6.11 -8.16
C LEU A 82 9.75 7.22 -7.49
N GLU A 83 10.32 8.41 -7.26
CA GLU A 83 9.57 9.58 -6.79
C GLU A 83 8.45 9.94 -7.77
N LYS A 84 8.76 9.99 -9.07
CA LYS A 84 7.78 10.26 -10.13
C LYS A 84 6.66 9.22 -10.16
N ASN A 85 7.00 7.94 -9.93
CA ASN A 85 6.02 6.85 -9.88
C ASN A 85 5.24 6.83 -8.55
N THR A 86 5.82 7.35 -7.47
CA THR A 86 5.18 7.41 -6.16
C THR A 86 4.14 8.50 -6.07
N ALA A 87 4.36 9.63 -6.76
CA ALA A 87 3.39 10.72 -6.90
C ALA A 87 2.09 10.29 -7.62
N ARG A 88 2.12 9.21 -8.40
CA ARG A 88 0.90 8.60 -8.95
C ARG A 88 0.20 7.81 -7.84
N ARG A 89 -0.94 8.34 -7.37
CA ARG A 89 -1.86 7.61 -6.48
C ARG A 89 -2.18 6.26 -7.13
N VAL A 90 -1.86 5.16 -6.45
CA VAL A 90 -2.24 3.83 -6.89
C VAL A 90 -3.76 3.74 -6.79
N ALA A 91 -4.41 3.36 -7.88
CA ALA A 91 -5.84 3.07 -7.86
C ALA A 91 -6.10 1.99 -6.81
N THR A 92 -6.79 2.40 -5.76
CA THR A 92 -7.11 1.56 -4.61
C THR A 92 -8.34 0.73 -4.97
N PRO A 93 -8.30 -0.61 -4.83
CA PRO A 93 -9.50 -1.40 -5.03
C PRO A 93 -10.54 -1.02 -3.99
N ARG A 94 -11.76 -0.72 -4.46
CA ARG A 94 -12.93 -0.49 -3.62
C ARG A 94 -13.65 -1.82 -3.42
N VAL A 95 -14.04 -2.11 -2.19
CA VAL A 95 -14.83 -3.29 -1.82
C VAL A 95 -16.05 -2.79 -1.08
N GLN A 96 -17.23 -3.26 -1.48
CA GLN A 96 -18.48 -2.94 -0.80
C GLN A 96 -18.63 -3.88 0.42
N TRP A 97 -18.22 -3.41 1.59
CA TRP A 97 -18.17 -4.18 2.84
C TRP A 97 -19.56 -4.41 3.45
N SER A 98 -20.49 -3.49 3.23
CA SER A 98 -21.91 -3.63 3.57
C SER A 98 -22.57 -4.86 2.96
N LYS A 99 -22.14 -5.30 1.76
CA LYS A 99 -22.57 -6.59 1.16
C LYS A 99 -22.29 -7.77 2.10
N TYR A 100 -21.24 -7.69 2.91
CA TYR A 100 -20.83 -8.71 3.86
C TYR A 100 -21.33 -8.44 5.29
N GLY A 101 -22.09 -7.36 5.51
CA GLY A 101 -22.56 -6.96 6.83
C GLY A 101 -21.45 -6.49 7.77
N VAL A 102 -20.32 -6.03 7.21
CA VAL A 102 -19.17 -5.56 7.98
C VAL A 102 -19.11 -4.04 7.95
N ASP A 103 -19.23 -3.41 9.13
CA ASP A 103 -18.81 -2.02 9.33
C ASP A 103 -17.29 -2.00 9.56
N VAL A 104 -16.57 -1.52 8.56
CA VAL A 104 -15.11 -1.52 8.57
C VAL A 104 -14.55 -0.55 9.61
N GLU A 105 -15.21 0.59 9.83
CA GLU A 105 -14.75 1.59 10.78
C GLU A 105 -14.88 1.05 12.20
N ALA A 106 -16.05 0.48 12.53
CA ALA A 106 -16.27 -0.18 13.80
C ALA A 106 -15.28 -1.35 14.02
N TYR A 107 -15.07 -2.18 13.00
CA TYR A 107 -14.16 -3.33 13.07
C TYR A 107 -12.69 -2.92 13.31
N VAL A 108 -12.23 -1.83 12.69
CA VAL A 108 -10.86 -1.32 12.83
C VAL A 108 -10.66 -0.68 14.21
N ILE A 109 -11.66 0.04 14.72
CA ILE A 109 -11.64 0.64 16.06
C ILE A 109 -11.58 -0.46 17.13
N GLU A 110 -12.45 -1.48 17.03
CA GLU A 110 -12.52 -2.60 17.98
C GLU A 110 -11.18 -3.38 18.05
N ARG A 111 -10.46 -3.47 16.93
CA ARG A 111 -9.13 -4.11 16.84
C ARG A 111 -7.97 -3.22 17.31
N GLY A 112 -8.24 -2.05 17.89
CA GLY A 112 -7.22 -1.11 18.36
C GLY A 112 -6.37 -0.52 17.24
N ARG A 113 -6.93 -0.47 16.03
CA ARG A 113 -6.24 -0.13 14.79
C ARG A 113 -6.75 1.17 14.17
N SER A 114 -7.38 2.03 14.97
CA SER A 114 -7.98 3.31 14.55
C SER A 114 -7.04 4.21 13.72
N ALA A 115 -5.72 4.13 13.97
CA ALA A 115 -4.72 4.85 13.19
C ALA A 115 -4.62 4.39 11.71
N LEU A 116 -5.09 3.20 11.34
CA LEU A 116 -5.00 2.69 9.95
C LEU A 116 -5.83 3.52 8.96
N GLY A 117 -7.01 4.01 9.35
CA GLY A 117 -7.82 4.83 8.44
C GLY A 117 -7.08 6.09 8.00
N ALA A 118 -6.48 6.81 8.95
CA ALA A 118 -5.70 8.01 8.68
C ALA A 118 -4.31 7.71 8.07
N ALA A 119 -3.60 6.71 8.59
CA ALA A 119 -2.21 6.42 8.21
C ALA A 119 -2.10 5.77 6.83
N CYS A 120 -3.12 5.04 6.40
CA CYS A 120 -3.05 4.33 5.14
C CYS A 120 -3.65 5.17 3.99
N GLY A 121 -4.42 6.23 4.28
CA GLY A 121 -5.07 7.08 3.26
C GLY A 121 -6.20 6.38 2.52
N TRP A 122 -6.75 5.30 3.09
CA TRP A 122 -7.87 4.53 2.53
C TRP A 122 -9.13 5.07 3.17
N GLY A 123 -9.96 5.75 2.38
CA GLY A 123 -11.36 5.89 2.75
C GLY A 123 -11.97 4.49 2.69
N PHE A 124 -12.45 3.97 3.81
CA PHE A 124 -13.28 2.76 3.84
C PHE A 124 -14.69 3.09 3.32
N GLU A 125 -14.75 3.73 2.16
CA GLU A 125 -15.97 4.16 1.51
C GLU A 125 -16.61 2.95 0.86
N ASP A 126 -17.77 2.56 1.37
CA ASP A 126 -18.73 1.73 0.64
C ASP A 126 -19.42 2.62 -0.41
N GLU A 127 -19.40 2.20 -1.68
CA GLU A 127 -20.39 2.65 -2.68
C GLU A 127 -21.57 1.69 -2.71
#